data_AF-A0A445KA74-F1
#
_entry.id   AF-A0A445KA74-F1
#
_cell.length_a   1.000
_cell.length_b   1.000
_cell.length_c   1.000
_cell.angle_alpha   90.00
_cell.angle_beta   90.00
_cell.angle_gamma   90.00
#
_symmetry.space_group_name_H-M   'P 1'
#
loop_
_entity.id
_entity.type
_entity.pdbx_description
1 polymer ?
#
loop_
_entity_poly.entity_id
_entity_poly.type
_entity_poly.pdbx_seq_one_letter_code
_entity_poly.pdbx_strand_id
1 'polypeptide(L)'
;LILWFSAILWAEIVDGYKAVTAPSEEDKKSQKSLYASLEAVADMKFTYVATCQNYGNQKCSGDRHATEILNLMVNNPSVRVAYIDEVEKREGGKVQKVYYSVLIKAVGNLDQEIFRIKLPGPAKIGEGKPENQNHAIIFTRGEAL
;
A
#
# COMPACT_ATOMS: atom_id res chain seq x y z
N LEU A 1 11.42 -21.92 58.81
CA LEU A 1 12.05 -20.59 58.84
C LEU A 1 13.16 -20.42 57.79
N ILE A 2 14.19 -21.28 57.77
CA ILE A 2 15.34 -21.18 56.83
C ILE A 2 14.93 -21.27 55.35
N LEU A 3 14.07 -22.22 54.99
CA LEU A 3 13.58 -22.37 53.61
C LEU A 3 12.77 -21.17 53.12
N TRP A 4 12.08 -20.48 54.04
CA TRP A 4 11.30 -19.29 53.74
C TRP A 4 12.19 -18.09 53.43
N PHE A 5 13.28 -17.91 54.19
CA PHE A 5 14.29 -16.88 53.89
C PHE A 5 14.99 -17.12 52.55
N SER A 6 15.32 -18.37 52.22
CA SER A 6 15.90 -18.72 50.93
C SER A 6 14.96 -18.41 49.76
N ALA A 7 13.66 -18.70 49.89
CA ALA A 7 12.68 -18.40 48.85
C ALA A 7 12.49 -16.89 48.62
N ILE A 8 12.49 -16.08 49.69
CA ILE A 8 12.40 -14.61 49.58
C ILE A 8 13.64 -14.05 48.90
N LEU A 9 14.83 -14.47 49.33
CA LEU A 9 16.09 -14.04 48.73
C LEU A 9 16.19 -14.44 47.25
N TRP A 10 15.73 -15.66 46.91
CA TRP A 10 15.66 -16.11 45.52
C TRP A 10 14.72 -15.25 44.67
N ALA A 11 13.56 -14.85 45.22
CA ALA A 11 12.63 -13.99 44.51
C ALA A 11 13.21 -12.59 44.25
N GLU A 12 13.88 -11.99 45.24
CA GLU A 12 14.55 -10.68 45.12
C GLU A 12 15.70 -10.71 44.11
N ILE A 13 16.52 -11.79 44.11
CA ILE A 13 17.60 -11.96 43.14
C ILE A 13 17.04 -12.07 41.73
N VAL A 14 15.99 -12.85 41.51
CA VAL A 14 15.36 -13.02 40.20
C VAL A 14 14.72 -11.71 39.72
N ASP A 15 14.09 -10.95 40.61
CA ASP A 15 13.48 -9.66 40.28
C ASP A 15 14.53 -8.61 39.92
N GLY A 16 15.62 -8.53 40.69
CA GLY A 16 16.77 -7.69 40.38
C GLY A 16 17.44 -8.05 39.04
N TYR A 17 17.59 -9.35 38.74
CA TYR A 17 18.10 -9.79 37.44
C TYR A 17 17.16 -9.42 36.28
N LYS A 18 15.84 -9.50 36.48
CA LYS A 18 14.85 -9.09 35.47
C LYS A 18 14.88 -7.59 35.22
N ALA A 19 15.07 -6.77 36.26
CA ALA A 19 15.18 -5.32 36.13
C ALA A 19 16.43 -4.88 35.35
N VAL A 20 17.55 -5.61 35.49
CA VAL A 20 18.81 -5.34 34.78
C VAL A 20 18.81 -5.84 33.34
N THR A 21 18.11 -6.95 33.05
CA THR A 21 18.06 -7.55 31.70
C THR A 21 16.88 -7.08 30.86
N ALA A 22 15.87 -6.46 31.47
CA ALA A 22 14.79 -5.82 30.74
C ALA A 22 15.36 -4.63 29.94
N PRO A 23 15.11 -4.56 28.62
CA PRO A 23 15.53 -3.41 27.83
C PRO A 23 14.91 -2.15 28.41
N SER A 24 15.71 -1.10 28.57
CA SER A 24 15.24 0.17 29.10
C SER A 24 14.16 0.76 28.18
N GLU A 25 13.31 1.65 28.71
CA GLU A 25 12.31 2.34 27.88
C GLU A 25 12.97 3.16 26.75
N GLU A 26 14.21 3.62 26.95
CA GLU A 26 15.02 4.26 25.92
C GLU A 26 15.47 3.28 24.83
N ASP A 27 15.87 2.05 25.19
CA ASP A 27 16.24 1.01 24.23
C ASP A 27 15.03 0.56 23.40
N LYS A 28 13.86 0.40 24.03
CA LYS A 28 12.60 0.08 23.31
C LYS A 28 12.20 1.18 22.34
N LYS A 29 12.34 2.45 22.74
CA LYS A 29 12.08 3.60 21.87
C LYS A 29 13.08 3.69 20.73
N SER A 30 14.36 3.45 21.01
CA SER A 30 15.44 3.41 20.02
C SER A 30 15.19 2.31 18.99
N GLN A 31 14.88 1.09 19.44
CA GLN A 31 14.53 -0.02 18.55
C GLN A 31 13.29 0.28 17.72
N LYS A 32 12.21 0.80 18.32
CA LYS A 32 11.01 1.20 17.58
C LYS A 32 11.31 2.28 16.52
N SER A 33 12.19 3.23 16.83
CA SER A 33 12.62 4.26 15.88
C SER A 33 13.45 3.69 14.74
N LEU A 34 14.33 2.73 15.03
CA LEU A 34 15.14 2.04 14.02
C LEU A 34 14.24 1.22 13.09
N TYR A 35 13.28 0.47 13.63
CA TYR A 35 12.30 -0.27 12.83
C TYR A 35 11.48 0.65 11.93
N ALA A 36 10.96 1.76 12.45
CA ALA A 36 10.23 2.74 11.65
C ALA A 36 11.11 3.33 10.53
N SER A 37 12.39 3.59 10.79
CA SER A 37 13.32 4.10 9.78
C SER A 37 13.62 3.05 8.69
N LEU A 38 13.76 1.78 9.06
CA LEU A 38 13.96 0.68 8.11
C LEU A 38 12.72 0.44 7.25
N GLU A 39 11.53 0.51 7.85
CA GLU A 39 10.26 0.41 7.14
C GLU A 39 10.09 1.56 6.14
N ALA A 40 10.39 2.80 6.55
CA ALA A 40 10.36 3.95 5.64
C ALA A 40 11.36 3.82 4.47
N VAL A 41 12.55 3.27 4.70
CA VAL A 41 13.52 2.99 3.63
C VAL A 41 13.00 1.89 2.70
N ALA A 42 12.39 0.84 3.24
CA ALA A 42 11.80 -0.22 2.44
C ALA A 42 10.65 0.30 1.58
N ASP A 43 9.75 1.09 2.14
CA ASP A 43 8.62 1.70 1.41
C ASP A 43 9.10 2.65 0.30
N MET A 44 10.19 3.38 0.52
CA MET A 44 10.81 4.22 -0.50
C MET A 44 11.44 3.40 -1.65
N LYS A 45 11.94 2.21 -1.37
CA LYS A 45 12.69 1.39 -2.36
C LYS A 45 11.82 0.35 -3.06
N PHE A 46 10.82 -0.17 -2.37
CA PHE A 46 9.99 -1.28 -2.83
C PHE A 46 8.55 -0.81 -2.93
N THR A 47 8.18 -0.31 -4.11
CA THR A 47 6.78 -0.10 -4.46
C THR A 47 6.29 -1.21 -5.38
N TYR A 48 5.11 -1.72 -5.09
CA TYR A 48 4.38 -2.65 -5.95
C TYR A 48 3.26 -1.93 -6.70
N VAL A 49 3.19 -2.09 -8.02
CA VAL A 49 2.08 -1.60 -8.83
C VAL A 49 1.20 -2.78 -9.24
N ALA A 50 -0.05 -2.77 -8.79
CA ALA A 50 -1.06 -3.77 -9.14
C ALA A 50 -2.07 -3.18 -10.14
N THR A 51 -2.40 -3.93 -11.19
CA THR A 51 -3.41 -3.49 -12.16
C THR A 51 -4.80 -3.98 -11.78
N CYS A 52 -5.70 -3.07 -11.45
CA CYS A 52 -7.11 -3.32 -11.20
C CYS A 52 -7.93 -2.54 -12.23
N GLN A 53 -7.93 -3.00 -13.48
CA GLN A 53 -8.43 -2.19 -14.60
C GLN A 53 -9.87 -1.72 -14.43
N ASN A 54 -10.73 -2.56 -13.84
CA ASN A 54 -12.15 -2.28 -13.64
C ASN A 54 -12.45 -1.46 -12.37
N TYR A 55 -11.42 -1.06 -11.60
CA TYR A 55 -11.61 -0.35 -10.33
C TYR A 55 -12.41 0.94 -10.48
N GLY A 56 -12.17 1.72 -11.55
CA GLY A 56 -12.90 2.96 -11.82
C GLY A 56 -14.42 2.73 -11.95
N ASN A 57 -14.81 1.72 -12.73
CA ASN A 57 -16.22 1.35 -12.90
C ASN A 57 -16.82 0.84 -11.59
N GLN A 58 -16.10 -0.03 -10.87
CA GLN A 58 -16.51 -0.58 -9.57
C GLN A 58 -16.71 0.53 -8.54
N LYS A 59 -15.86 1.55 -8.54
CA LYS A 59 -15.98 2.73 -7.68
C LYS A 59 -17.25 3.53 -8.01
N CYS A 60 -17.49 3.79 -9.29
CA CYS A 60 -18.69 4.50 -9.75
C CYS A 60 -19.98 3.74 -9.47
N SER A 61 -19.96 2.41 -9.54
CA SER A 61 -21.13 1.55 -9.27
C SER A 61 -21.34 1.23 -7.79
N GLY A 62 -20.42 1.65 -6.90
CA GLY A 62 -20.48 1.30 -5.48
C GLY A 62 -20.28 -0.20 -5.21
N ASP A 63 -19.53 -0.89 -6.07
CA ASP A 63 -19.24 -2.32 -5.93
C ASP A 63 -18.35 -2.57 -4.70
N ARG A 64 -18.67 -3.62 -3.94
CA ARG A 64 -17.90 -4.07 -2.77
C ARG A 64 -16.43 -4.32 -3.10
N HIS A 65 -16.12 -4.75 -4.32
CA HIS A 65 -14.74 -4.96 -4.78
C HIS A 65 -13.91 -3.67 -4.79
N ALA A 66 -14.52 -2.49 -5.02
CA ALA A 66 -13.80 -1.22 -4.92
C ALA A 66 -13.34 -0.97 -3.47
N THR A 67 -14.19 -1.29 -2.49
CA THR A 67 -13.85 -1.18 -1.06
C THR A 67 -12.76 -2.18 -0.67
N GLU A 68 -12.80 -3.42 -1.17
CA GLU A 68 -11.74 -4.41 -0.94
C GLU A 68 -10.39 -3.94 -1.48
N ILE A 69 -10.37 -3.37 -2.70
CA ILE A 69 -9.15 -2.82 -3.31
C ILE A 69 -8.62 -1.61 -2.53
N LEU A 70 -9.51 -0.74 -2.03
CA LEU A 70 -9.11 0.36 -1.15
C LEU A 70 -8.49 -0.16 0.15
N ASN A 71 -9.13 -1.13 0.80
CA ASN A 71 -8.62 -1.75 2.02
C ASN A 71 -7.27 -2.43 1.79
N LEU A 72 -7.06 -3.05 0.63
CA LEU A 72 -5.77 -3.62 0.25
C LEU A 72 -4.66 -2.55 0.25
N MET A 73 -4.91 -1.38 -0.35
CA MET A 73 -3.95 -0.28 -0.37
C MET A 73 -3.72 0.33 1.01
N VAL A 74 -4.77 0.46 1.83
CA VAL A 74 -4.66 0.98 3.21
C VAL A 74 -3.79 0.07 4.07
N ASN A 75 -3.99 -1.25 3.96
CA ASN A 75 -3.24 -2.24 4.74
C ASN A 75 -1.81 -2.46 4.22
N ASN A 76 -1.49 -2.01 3.00
CA ASN A 76 -0.19 -2.19 2.37
C ASN A 76 0.29 -0.86 1.77
N PRO A 77 0.97 -0.01 2.55
CA PRO A 77 1.36 1.35 2.13
C PRO A 77 2.22 1.41 0.87
N SER A 78 3.04 0.38 0.61
CA SER A 78 3.90 0.27 -0.57
C SER A 78 3.17 -0.25 -1.82
N VAL A 79 1.88 -0.61 -1.73
CA VAL A 79 1.06 -1.01 -2.88
C VAL A 79 0.38 0.21 -3.49
N ARG A 80 0.50 0.31 -4.82
CA ARG A 80 -0.19 1.29 -5.66
C ARG A 80 -1.06 0.55 -6.65
N VAL A 81 -2.24 1.07 -6.92
CA VAL A 81 -3.20 0.46 -7.85
C VAL A 81 -3.27 1.31 -9.10
N ALA A 82 -3.22 0.66 -10.25
CA ALA A 82 -3.45 1.29 -11.54
C ALA A 82 -4.76 0.77 -12.15
N TYR A 83 -5.59 1.68 -12.66
CA TYR A 83 -6.86 1.33 -13.29
C TYR A 83 -7.10 2.10 -14.59
N ILE A 84 -8.15 1.73 -15.33
CA ILE A 84 -8.59 2.41 -16.54
C ILE A 84 -9.79 3.29 -16.21
N ASP A 85 -9.66 4.59 -16.48
CA ASP A 85 -10.73 5.57 -16.39
C ASP A 85 -11.29 5.84 -17.79
N GLU A 86 -12.58 5.56 -18.00
CA GLU A 86 -13.29 5.82 -19.26
C GLU A 86 -14.15 7.08 -19.09
N VAL A 87 -13.81 8.12 -19.86
CA VAL A 87 -14.52 9.40 -19.81
C VAL A 87 -15.13 9.70 -21.17
N GLU A 88 -16.43 10.01 -21.17
CA GLU A 88 -17.11 10.49 -22.37
C GLU A 88 -16.87 11.98 -22.56
N LYS A 89 -16.28 12.37 -23.70
CA LYS A 89 -16.13 13.78 -24.11
C LYS A 89 -17.00 14.07 -25.32
N ARG A 90 -17.61 15.25 -25.34
CA ARG A 90 -18.35 15.76 -26.50
C ARG A 90 -17.44 16.69 -27.28
N GLU A 91 -17.05 16.28 -28.48
CA GLU A 91 -16.26 17.12 -29.39
C GLU A 91 -16.98 17.16 -30.75
N GLY A 92 -17.31 18.36 -31.23
CA GLY A 92 -18.01 18.54 -32.51
C GLY A 92 -19.40 17.89 -32.60
N GLY A 93 -20.12 17.75 -31.48
CA GLY A 93 -21.46 17.13 -31.45
C GLY A 93 -21.47 15.60 -31.48
N LYS A 94 -20.30 14.94 -31.53
CA LYS A 94 -20.16 13.48 -31.38
C LYS A 94 -19.62 13.13 -30.00
N VAL A 95 -20.16 12.07 -29.39
CA VAL A 95 -19.66 11.51 -28.14
C VAL A 95 -18.46 10.62 -28.47
N GLN A 96 -17.30 10.95 -27.91
CA GLN A 96 -16.07 10.15 -28.03
C GLN A 96 -15.63 9.67 -26.65
N LYS A 97 -15.33 8.37 -26.55
CA LYS A 97 -14.76 7.77 -25.35
C LYS A 97 -13.26 8.02 -25.31
N VAL A 98 -12.79 8.58 -24.20
CA VAL A 98 -11.37 8.80 -23.94
C VAL A 98 -10.96 7.95 -22.75
N TYR A 99 -9.83 7.26 -22.91
CA TYR A 99 -9.31 6.33 -21.91
C TYR A 99 -8.10 6.94 -21.23
N TYR A 100 -8.01 6.80 -19.92
CA TYR A 100 -6.83 7.14 -19.14
C TYR A 100 -6.37 5.94 -18.34
N SER A 101 -5.06 5.79 -18.20
CA SER A 101 -4.48 4.97 -17.14
C SER A 101 -4.21 5.86 -15.95
N VAL A 102 -4.74 5.48 -14.79
CA VAL A 102 -4.66 6.25 -13.55
C VAL A 102 -3.95 5.43 -12.50
N LEU A 103 -2.92 6.00 -11.85
CA LEU A 103 -2.24 5.41 -10.71
C LEU A 103 -2.73 6.08 -9.43
N ILE A 104 -3.11 5.27 -8.44
CA ILE A 104 -3.59 5.71 -7.13
C ILE A 104 -2.81 5.06 -5.98
N LYS A 105 -2.82 5.72 -4.83
CA LYS A 105 -2.41 5.17 -3.53
C LYS A 105 -3.46 5.46 -2.47
N ALA A 106 -3.42 4.74 -1.36
CA ALA A 106 -4.21 5.10 -0.18
C ALA A 106 -3.53 6.21 0.63
N VAL A 107 -4.27 7.26 0.98
CA VAL A 107 -3.88 8.29 1.95
C VAL A 107 -5.06 8.57 2.86
N GLY A 108 -4.90 8.33 4.17
CA GLY A 108 -5.95 8.63 5.15
C GLY A 108 -7.27 7.89 4.88
N ASN A 109 -7.20 6.62 4.49
CA ASN A 109 -8.35 5.76 4.10
C ASN A 109 -9.11 6.20 2.84
N LEU A 110 -8.53 7.10 2.05
CA LEU A 110 -9.07 7.51 0.76
C LEU A 110 -8.08 7.17 -0.35
N ASP A 111 -8.59 6.89 -1.54
CA ASP A 111 -7.73 6.77 -2.71
C ASP A 111 -7.34 8.16 -3.23
N GLN A 112 -6.05 8.35 -3.45
CA GLN A 112 -5.48 9.56 -4.00
C GLN A 112 -4.83 9.24 -5.35
N GLU A 113 -5.24 9.98 -6.36
CA GLU A 113 -4.60 9.98 -7.68
C GLU A 113 -3.19 10.56 -7.60
N ILE A 114 -2.22 9.83 -8.15
CA ILE A 114 -0.83 10.22 -8.27
C ILE A 114 -0.53 10.67 -9.69
N PHE A 115 -0.93 9.84 -10.67
CA PHE A 115 -0.68 10.10 -12.08
C PHE A 115 -1.88 9.70 -12.93
N ARG A 116 -2.04 10.42 -14.04
CA ARG A 116 -3.05 10.14 -15.07
C ARG A 116 -2.44 10.37 -16.45
N ILE A 117 -2.52 9.34 -17.27
CA ILE A 117 -1.95 9.34 -18.61
C ILE A 117 -3.04 8.96 -19.61
N LYS A 118 -3.21 9.78 -20.65
CA LYS A 118 -4.16 9.50 -21.72
C LYS A 118 -3.66 8.32 -22.56
N LEU A 119 -4.52 7.34 -22.79
CA LEU A 119 -4.24 6.20 -23.65
C LEU A 119 -4.64 6.51 -25.11
N PRO A 120 -3.94 5.92 -26.10
CA PRO A 120 -4.28 6.09 -27.51
C PRO A 120 -5.58 5.38 -27.92
N GLY A 121 -6.11 4.50 -27.07
CA GLY A 121 -7.32 3.73 -27.32
C GLY A 121 -7.72 2.87 -26.11
N PRO A 122 -8.72 2.00 -26.27
CA PRO A 122 -9.17 1.12 -25.19
C PRO A 122 -8.10 0.07 -24.85
N ALA A 123 -7.86 -0.16 -23.56
CA ALA A 123 -7.04 -1.27 -23.09
C ALA A 123 -7.86 -2.57 -23.19
N LYS A 124 -7.42 -3.53 -24.01
CA LYS A 124 -8.06 -4.85 -24.13
C LYS A 124 -7.36 -5.85 -23.22
N ILE A 125 -8.13 -6.54 -22.35
CA ILE A 125 -7.63 -7.53 -21.40
C ILE A 125 -7.80 -8.95 -21.97
N GLY A 126 -6.75 -9.76 -21.91
CA GLY A 126 -6.87 -11.21 -21.78
C GLY A 126 -7.17 -12.01 -23.04
N GLU A 127 -7.15 -11.43 -24.24
CA GLU A 127 -7.40 -12.18 -25.49
C GLU A 127 -6.21 -13.05 -25.97
N GLY A 128 -5.14 -13.21 -25.17
CA GLY A 128 -3.97 -14.01 -25.56
C GLY A 128 -3.16 -13.45 -26.74
N LYS A 129 -3.50 -12.25 -27.23
CA LYS A 129 -2.76 -11.54 -28.28
C LYS A 129 -1.65 -10.67 -27.66
N PRO A 130 -0.51 -10.47 -28.35
CA PRO A 130 0.62 -9.65 -27.88
C PRO A 130 0.26 -8.18 -27.61
N GLU A 131 -0.89 -7.70 -28.09
CA GLU A 131 -1.48 -6.40 -27.81
C GLU A 131 -2.19 -6.27 -26.45
N ASN A 132 -2.17 -7.33 -25.63
CA ASN A 132 -2.62 -7.34 -24.23
C ASN A 132 -1.63 -6.56 -23.36
N GLN A 133 -1.67 -5.23 -23.50
CA GLN A 133 -0.73 -4.30 -22.89
C GLN A 133 -1.07 -4.11 -21.40
N ASN A 134 -0.11 -4.41 -20.53
CA ASN A 134 -0.17 -3.95 -19.16
C ASN A 134 -0.02 -2.41 -19.17
N HIS A 135 -1.15 -1.71 -19.10
CA HIS A 135 -1.21 -0.24 -19.16
C HIS A 135 -0.39 0.44 -18.03
N ALA A 136 -0.08 -0.29 -16.95
CA ALA A 136 0.57 0.24 -15.78
C ALA A 136 2.10 0.14 -15.83
N ILE A 137 2.67 -0.47 -16.88
CA ILE A 137 4.12 -0.60 -17.00
C ILE A 137 4.83 0.77 -16.94
N ILE A 138 4.18 1.81 -17.45
CA ILE A 138 4.66 3.20 -17.41
C ILE A 138 4.84 3.74 -15.99
N PHE A 139 4.16 3.16 -15.00
CA PHE A 139 4.26 3.56 -13.59
C PHE A 139 5.32 2.78 -12.82
N THR A 140 5.96 1.79 -13.43
CA THR A 140 6.92 0.91 -12.72
C THR A 140 8.35 1.46 -12.73
N ARG A 141 8.61 2.56 -13.44
CA ARG A 141 9.96 3.14 -13.61
C ARG A 141 9.89 4.67 -13.63
N GLY A 142 10.97 5.31 -13.18
CA GLY A 142 11.12 6.77 -13.16
C GLY A 142 10.54 7.43 -11.92
N GLU A 143 10.47 8.76 -11.92
CA GLU A 143 9.90 9.58 -10.82
C GLU A 143 8.39 9.40 -10.63
N ALA A 144 7.76 8.49 -11.39
CA ALA A 144 6.36 8.13 -11.23
C ALA A 144 6.08 7.28 -9.97
N LEU A 145 7.10 7.03 -9.14
CA LEU A 145 7.07 6.20 -7.93
C LEU A 145 7.46 7.01 -6.68
#